data_AF-A0A1I6PZB4-F1
#
_entry.id   AF-A0A1I6PZB4-F1
#
_cell.length_a   1.000
_cell.length_b   1.000
_cell.length_c   1.000
_cell.angle_alpha   90.00
_cell.angle_beta   90.00
_cell.angle_gamma   90.00
#
_symmetry.space_group_name_H-M   'P 1'
#
loop_
_entity.id
_entity.type
_entity.pdbx_description
1 polymer ?
#
loop_
_entity_poly.entity_id
_entity_poly.type
_entity_poly.pdbx_seq_one_letter_code
_entity_poly.pdbx_strand_id
1 'polypeptide(L)'
;MTELDTDLVIVGGGLGGVAAALAALRAGRRVILSEEYDWLGGQLTSQAVPPDEHSWVEQFGVTASYRELRDGIRAYYRRNYPLTPRARARRDLNPGAGHVSRLCHEPRVAVAVIEEMLAPHRGSGRLRVLQPYRPVGAETDGDRVSAVRLAHRDSGEEITVTGRYVIDATESGELLPLTGTEYVTGFESREVTGEPSAPAEAQPMNMQAVSVCFAVDHVDGDHTIDRPADYGFWREFRTDFWGGNLLGWTTPNPRTLETGTRSFTPNPDDDPDAVVADQRLSGGDSNLWTFRRIAARRNFVPGAYASDICLVNWPMIDYFLAPVIDVPDAAHHLAAARGLSYSVLYWLQTEAPRPDGGTGFPGLRLRGDITGSADGLAQAPYYRESRRIAAEYTVVEQDLSVAVRGDRGAVPYEDTVGVGMYRIDLHPSTGGDNYIDVAASPFRIPLGALIPVRMENLLPAGKNIGTTHITNGCYRLHPVEWNIGEAAGTLAAHCLQQSTTPRAVRNDPRQLASFQDRLTAQGVELRWPDIAGY
;
A
#
# COMPACT_ATOMS: atom_id res chain seq x y z
N MET A 1 23.45 -21.97 12.22
CA MET A 1 22.89 -20.64 11.94
C MET A 1 23.69 -20.08 10.77
N THR A 2 23.02 -19.77 9.66
CA THR A 2 23.69 -19.18 8.48
C THR A 2 23.85 -17.69 8.72
N GLU A 3 25.04 -17.15 8.47
CA GLU A 3 25.35 -15.72 8.59
C GLU A 3 25.63 -15.12 7.22
N LEU A 4 24.99 -13.99 6.91
CA LEU A 4 25.13 -13.29 5.64
C LEU A 4 25.47 -11.82 5.86
N ASP A 5 26.42 -11.29 5.10
CA ASP A 5 26.85 -9.89 5.16
C ASP A 5 26.57 -9.15 3.85
N THR A 6 26.19 -7.88 3.95
CA THR A 6 25.87 -7.03 2.81
C THR A 6 26.07 -5.55 3.15
N ASP A 7 25.95 -4.66 2.16
CA ASP A 7 26.03 -3.22 2.42
C ASP A 7 24.73 -2.73 3.08
N LEU A 8 23.58 -3.17 2.54
CA LEU A 8 22.24 -2.84 3.05
C LEU A 8 21.41 -4.11 3.27
N VAL A 9 20.79 -4.20 4.44
CA VAL A 9 19.72 -5.16 4.75
C VAL A 9 18.39 -4.43 4.63
N ILE A 10 17.46 -4.98 3.85
CA ILE A 10 16.11 -4.45 3.69
C ILE A 10 15.14 -5.54 4.14
N VAL A 11 14.32 -5.24 5.14
CA VAL A 11 13.36 -6.20 5.72
C VAL A 11 11.96 -5.76 5.34
N GLY A 12 11.27 -6.58 4.55
CA GLY A 12 10.01 -6.26 3.90
C GLY A 12 10.21 -6.03 2.40
N GLY A 13 9.54 -6.84 1.59
CA GLY A 13 9.53 -6.78 0.13
C GLY A 13 8.30 -6.07 -0.42
N GLY A 14 7.68 -5.19 0.39
CA GLY A 14 6.62 -4.28 -0.03
C GLY A 14 7.10 -3.25 -1.06
N LEU A 15 6.24 -2.28 -1.36
CA LEU A 15 6.55 -1.29 -2.39
C LEU A 15 7.81 -0.47 -2.09
N GLY A 16 7.89 0.08 -0.88
CA GLY A 16 9.07 0.84 -0.48
C GLY A 16 10.32 -0.04 -0.34
N GLY A 17 10.18 -1.32 0.03
CA GLY A 17 11.30 -2.27 0.08
C GLY A 17 11.90 -2.56 -1.30
N VAL A 18 11.04 -2.81 -2.30
CA VAL A 18 11.47 -2.99 -3.71
C VAL A 18 12.12 -1.72 -4.24
N ALA A 19 11.51 -0.54 -3.99
CA ALA A 19 12.05 0.74 -4.42
C ALA A 19 13.42 1.05 -3.78
N ALA A 20 13.55 0.81 -2.48
CA ALA A 20 14.81 0.97 -1.74
C ALA A 20 15.91 0.04 -2.27
N ALA A 21 15.56 -1.22 -2.56
CA ALA A 21 16.49 -2.17 -3.15
C ALA A 21 16.98 -1.69 -4.51
N LEU A 22 16.08 -1.32 -5.42
CA LEU A 22 16.42 -0.81 -6.75
C LEU A 22 17.32 0.43 -6.68
N ALA A 23 16.99 1.39 -5.81
CA ALA A 23 17.78 2.60 -5.62
C ALA A 23 19.22 2.29 -5.17
N ALA A 24 19.37 1.44 -4.15
CA ALA A 24 20.67 1.04 -3.62
C ALA A 24 21.49 0.24 -4.65
N LEU A 25 20.84 -0.68 -5.38
CA LEU A 25 21.46 -1.52 -6.41
C LEU A 25 21.94 -0.69 -7.62
N ARG A 26 21.16 0.31 -8.03
CA ARG A 26 21.54 1.29 -9.08
C ARG A 26 22.72 2.16 -8.64
N ALA A 27 22.81 2.46 -7.34
CA ALA A 27 23.97 3.11 -6.74
C ALA A 27 25.18 2.16 -6.52
N GLY A 28 25.09 0.91 -6.99
CA GLY A 28 26.21 -0.05 -6.97
C GLY A 28 26.37 -0.81 -5.65
N ARG A 29 25.41 -0.75 -4.73
CA ARG A 29 25.46 -1.45 -3.45
C ARG A 29 25.03 -2.91 -3.56
N ARG A 30 25.52 -3.74 -2.62
CA ARG A 30 25.00 -5.09 -2.38
C ARG A 30 23.82 -5.02 -1.43
N VAL A 31 22.78 -5.79 -1.72
CA VAL A 31 21.52 -5.78 -0.97
C VAL A 31 21.11 -7.20 -0.63
N ILE A 32 20.72 -7.40 0.63
CA ILE A 32 19.88 -8.52 1.05
C ILE A 32 18.49 -7.96 1.31
N LEU A 33 17.49 -8.48 0.59
CA LEU A 33 16.07 -8.15 0.76
C LEU A 33 15.35 -9.37 1.33
N SER A 34 14.56 -9.21 2.39
CA SER A 34 13.68 -10.28 2.89
C SER A 34 12.21 -9.94 2.74
N GLU A 35 11.37 -10.95 2.52
CA GLU A 35 9.92 -10.84 2.42
C GLU A 35 9.26 -12.06 3.07
N GLU A 36 8.25 -11.85 3.92
CA GLU A 36 7.52 -12.91 4.62
C GLU A 36 6.61 -13.74 3.69
N TYR A 37 6.07 -13.11 2.65
CA TYR A 37 5.14 -13.73 1.71
C TYR A 37 5.83 -14.23 0.44
N ASP A 38 5.13 -15.01 -0.38
CA ASP A 38 5.74 -15.63 -1.56
C ASP A 38 5.96 -14.64 -2.72
N TRP A 39 5.33 -13.45 -2.65
CA TRP A 39 5.45 -12.38 -3.64
C TRP A 39 6.03 -11.08 -3.08
N LEU A 40 6.93 -10.47 -3.86
CA LEU A 40 7.37 -9.09 -3.67
C LEU A 40 6.36 -8.11 -4.27
N GLY A 41 6.28 -6.91 -3.69
CA GLY A 41 5.48 -5.78 -4.16
C GLY A 41 4.38 -5.32 -3.20
N GLY A 42 4.17 -6.02 -2.07
CA GLY A 42 3.23 -5.61 -1.01
C GLY A 42 1.82 -5.35 -1.53
N GLN A 43 1.34 -4.10 -1.35
CA GLN A 43 0.00 -3.64 -1.70
C GLN A 43 -0.51 -4.19 -3.05
N LEU A 44 0.17 -3.96 -4.16
CA LEU A 44 -0.27 -4.39 -5.51
C LEU A 44 -0.12 -5.90 -5.81
N THR A 45 0.47 -6.67 -4.90
CA THR A 45 0.83 -8.09 -5.13
C THR A 45 0.29 -8.98 -4.02
N SER A 46 1.07 -9.25 -2.97
CA SER A 46 0.76 -10.16 -1.87
C SER A 46 -0.48 -9.72 -1.07
N GLN A 47 -0.75 -8.42 -0.97
CA GLN A 47 -1.96 -7.88 -0.33
C GLN A 47 -3.13 -7.71 -1.29
N ALA A 48 -2.87 -7.87 -2.60
CA ALA A 48 -3.84 -7.76 -3.67
C ALA A 48 -4.69 -6.47 -3.56
N VAL A 49 -4.08 -5.30 -3.64
CA VAL A 49 -4.76 -4.00 -3.62
C VAL A 49 -4.52 -3.32 -4.96
N PRO A 50 -5.56 -3.00 -5.74
CA PRO A 50 -5.38 -2.18 -6.93
C PRO A 50 -4.79 -0.83 -6.55
N PRO A 51 -3.90 -0.24 -7.36
CA PRO A 51 -3.26 1.02 -7.03
C PRO A 51 -4.26 2.13 -6.70
N ASP A 52 -4.06 2.80 -5.58
CA ASP A 52 -4.76 4.03 -5.22
C ASP A 52 -3.84 5.22 -5.54
N GLU A 53 -4.23 6.03 -6.54
CA GLU A 53 -3.33 7.00 -7.18
C GLU A 53 -4.02 8.31 -7.55
N HIS A 54 -3.23 9.39 -7.64
CA HIS A 54 -3.75 10.72 -7.98
C HIS A 54 -4.04 10.91 -9.47
N SER A 55 -4.83 11.94 -9.77
CA SER A 55 -5.33 12.21 -11.12
C SER A 55 -4.28 12.59 -12.18
N TRP A 56 -3.03 12.83 -11.77
CA TRP A 56 -1.94 13.26 -12.65
C TRP A 56 -0.84 12.20 -12.82
N VAL A 57 -1.05 10.99 -12.30
CA VAL A 57 -0.02 9.92 -12.22
C VAL A 57 0.65 9.57 -13.55
N GLU A 58 -0.03 9.79 -14.68
CA GLU A 58 0.54 9.56 -16.03
C GLU A 58 1.40 10.72 -16.57
N GLN A 59 1.49 11.83 -15.83
CA GLN A 59 2.14 13.07 -16.26
C GLN A 59 3.35 13.40 -15.37
N PHE A 60 3.12 13.54 -14.07
CA PHE A 60 4.09 13.95 -13.03
C PHE A 60 3.61 13.47 -11.65
N GLY A 61 4.32 13.80 -10.57
CA GLY A 61 3.91 13.48 -9.21
C GLY A 61 4.29 12.08 -8.74
N VAL A 62 5.11 11.37 -9.52
CA VAL A 62 5.67 10.05 -9.20
C VAL A 62 7.12 9.98 -9.64
N THR A 63 7.91 9.14 -8.99
CA THR A 63 9.31 8.95 -9.38
C THR A 63 9.44 8.24 -10.73
N ALA A 64 10.57 8.43 -11.41
CA ALA A 64 10.84 7.77 -12.67
C ALA A 64 10.80 6.23 -12.56
N SER A 65 11.25 5.65 -11.45
CA SER A 65 11.25 4.20 -11.24
C SER A 65 9.86 3.64 -10.93
N TYR A 66 8.97 4.39 -10.25
CA TYR A 66 7.57 4.01 -10.14
C TYR A 66 6.88 4.04 -11.50
N ARG A 67 7.18 5.05 -12.34
CA ARG A 67 6.69 5.12 -13.72
C ARG A 67 7.17 3.93 -14.56
N GLU A 68 8.42 3.51 -14.38
CA GLU A 68 8.98 2.32 -15.03
C GLU A 68 8.21 1.05 -14.64
N LEU A 69 7.85 0.86 -13.36
CA LEU A 69 6.99 -0.25 -12.93
C LEU A 69 5.63 -0.22 -13.67
N ARG A 70 4.97 0.94 -13.70
CA ARG A 70 3.65 1.10 -14.36
C ARG A 70 3.71 0.78 -15.86
N ASP A 71 4.71 1.34 -16.54
CA ASP A 71 4.91 1.12 -17.97
C ASP A 71 5.30 -0.33 -18.26
N GLY A 72 6.09 -0.94 -17.38
CA GLY A 72 6.42 -2.37 -17.40
C GLY A 72 5.18 -3.26 -17.32
N ILE A 73 4.23 -2.97 -16.42
CA ILE A 73 2.96 -3.69 -16.30
C ILE A 73 2.18 -3.61 -17.61
N ARG A 74 2.02 -2.42 -18.19
CA ARG A 74 1.33 -2.27 -19.49
C ARG A 74 2.05 -3.02 -20.60
N ALA A 75 3.38 -2.92 -20.64
CA ALA A 75 4.20 -3.61 -21.62
C ALA A 75 4.08 -5.13 -21.49
N TYR A 76 4.00 -5.66 -20.27
CA TYR A 76 3.78 -7.09 -20.02
C TYR A 76 2.45 -7.58 -20.59
N TYR A 77 1.35 -6.85 -20.38
CA TYR A 77 0.06 -7.17 -21.02
C TYR A 77 0.17 -7.15 -22.55
N ARG A 78 0.82 -6.14 -23.11
CA ARG A 78 1.03 -6.07 -24.57
C ARG A 78 1.85 -7.25 -25.07
N ARG A 79 2.91 -7.68 -24.38
CA ARG A 79 3.73 -8.80 -24.84
C ARG A 79 3.03 -10.15 -24.69
N ASN A 80 2.34 -10.37 -23.58
CA ASN A 80 2.01 -11.71 -23.11
C ASN A 80 0.51 -12.04 -23.12
N TYR A 81 -0.38 -11.05 -23.14
CA TYR A 81 -1.82 -11.29 -23.06
C TYR A 81 -2.51 -11.12 -24.42
N PRO A 82 -3.60 -11.87 -24.67
CA PRO A 82 -4.37 -11.79 -25.91
C PRO A 82 -5.27 -10.55 -25.91
N LEU A 83 -4.68 -9.35 -25.89
CA LEU A 83 -5.42 -8.09 -25.99
C LEU A 83 -6.07 -7.93 -27.37
N THR A 84 -7.23 -7.28 -27.42
CA THR A 84 -7.81 -6.81 -28.69
C THR A 84 -6.85 -5.83 -29.37
N PRO A 85 -6.89 -5.67 -30.72
CA PRO A 85 -6.05 -4.68 -31.41
C PRO A 85 -6.22 -3.27 -30.87
N ARG A 86 -7.44 -2.90 -30.49
CA ARG A 86 -7.78 -1.59 -29.91
C ARG A 86 -7.14 -1.40 -28.54
N ALA A 87 -7.32 -2.33 -27.61
CA ALA A 87 -6.70 -2.26 -26.28
C ALA A 87 -5.16 -2.26 -26.35
N ARG A 88 -4.59 -3.09 -27.23
CA ARG A 88 -3.13 -3.17 -27.46
C ARG A 88 -2.53 -1.85 -27.93
N ALA A 89 -3.24 -1.11 -28.79
CA ALA A 89 -2.78 0.16 -29.35
C ALA A 89 -2.85 1.35 -28.37
N ARG A 90 -3.62 1.24 -27.27
CA ARG A 90 -3.73 2.31 -26.27
C ARG A 90 -2.42 2.45 -25.49
N ARG A 91 -1.90 3.68 -25.41
CA ARG A 91 -0.70 4.00 -24.61
C ARG A 91 -0.97 3.87 -23.11
N ASP A 92 -2.12 4.37 -22.67
CA ASP A 92 -2.60 4.44 -21.29
C ASP A 92 -3.41 3.20 -20.88
N LEU A 93 -3.14 2.04 -21.49
CA LEU A 93 -3.89 0.80 -21.27
C LEU A 93 -4.13 0.56 -19.76
N ASN A 94 -5.40 0.45 -19.41
CA ASN A 94 -5.90 -0.02 -18.12
C ASN A 94 -6.56 -1.40 -18.36
N PRO A 95 -5.87 -2.52 -18.10
CA PRO A 95 -6.39 -3.87 -18.39
C PRO A 95 -7.74 -4.14 -17.74
N GLY A 96 -7.92 -3.67 -16.51
CA GLY A 96 -9.15 -3.78 -15.76
C GLY A 96 -10.24 -2.80 -16.14
N ALA A 97 -9.90 -1.69 -16.79
CA ALA A 97 -10.79 -0.55 -16.96
C ALA A 97 -11.59 -0.27 -15.66
N GLY A 98 -10.85 -0.30 -14.54
CA GLY A 98 -11.39 -0.02 -13.21
C GLY A 98 -11.35 1.47 -12.93
N HIS A 99 -12.23 1.96 -12.05
CA HIS A 99 -12.36 3.39 -11.77
C HIS A 99 -11.40 3.90 -10.69
N VAL A 100 -10.86 3.02 -9.84
CA VAL A 100 -9.99 3.41 -8.72
C VAL A 100 -8.65 4.00 -9.17
N SER A 101 -8.09 3.49 -10.27
CA SER A 101 -6.85 3.99 -10.88
C SER A 101 -6.83 3.82 -12.39
N ARG A 102 -5.99 4.62 -13.06
CA ARG A 102 -5.63 4.51 -14.48
C ARG A 102 -4.84 3.25 -14.84
N LEU A 103 -4.49 2.41 -13.87
CA LEU A 103 -3.85 1.12 -14.09
C LEU A 103 -4.36 0.09 -13.08
N CYS A 104 -5.50 -0.54 -13.39
CA CYS A 104 -6.01 -1.68 -12.65
C CYS A 104 -5.54 -2.97 -13.36
N HIS A 105 -4.86 -3.86 -12.64
CA HIS A 105 -4.18 -5.01 -13.22
C HIS A 105 -4.21 -6.22 -12.29
N GLU A 106 -4.05 -7.42 -12.87
CA GLU A 106 -3.79 -8.64 -12.10
C GLU A 106 -2.50 -8.51 -11.25
N PRO A 107 -2.52 -8.90 -9.95
CA PRO A 107 -1.35 -8.88 -9.07
C PRO A 107 -0.12 -9.60 -9.64
N ARG A 108 -0.32 -10.78 -10.25
CA ARG A 108 0.75 -11.60 -10.85
C ARG A 108 1.53 -10.88 -11.95
N VAL A 109 0.90 -9.96 -12.67
CA VAL A 109 1.60 -9.20 -13.70
C VAL A 109 2.61 -8.26 -13.07
N ALA A 110 2.25 -7.62 -11.97
CA ALA A 110 3.19 -6.75 -11.30
C ALA A 110 4.31 -7.51 -10.58
N VAL A 111 4.04 -8.71 -10.05
CA VAL A 111 5.10 -9.63 -9.58
C VAL A 111 6.10 -9.91 -10.70
N ALA A 112 5.61 -10.26 -11.90
CA ALA A 112 6.49 -10.54 -13.03
C ALA A 112 7.35 -9.33 -13.43
N VAL A 113 6.79 -8.12 -13.40
CA VAL A 113 7.52 -6.89 -13.73
C VAL A 113 8.54 -6.53 -12.65
N ILE A 114 8.19 -6.69 -11.36
CA ILE A 114 9.14 -6.51 -10.26
C ILE A 114 10.32 -7.47 -10.41
N GLU A 115 10.06 -8.74 -10.73
CA GLU A 115 11.13 -9.71 -11.01
C GLU A 115 11.96 -9.33 -12.25
N GLU A 116 11.35 -8.82 -13.33
CA GLU A 116 12.08 -8.28 -14.49
C GLU A 116 13.02 -7.13 -14.09
N MET A 117 12.56 -6.20 -13.25
CA MET A 117 13.37 -5.06 -12.76
C MET A 117 14.53 -5.50 -11.86
N LEU A 118 14.34 -6.55 -11.05
CA LEU A 118 15.36 -7.07 -10.13
C LEU A 118 16.29 -8.12 -10.77
N ALA A 119 15.90 -8.73 -11.88
CA ALA A 119 16.63 -9.84 -12.51
C ALA A 119 18.11 -9.55 -12.82
N PRO A 120 18.50 -8.38 -13.38
CA PRO A 120 19.92 -8.08 -13.63
C PRO A 120 20.75 -8.02 -12.34
N HIS A 121 20.13 -7.63 -11.23
CA HIS A 121 20.78 -7.51 -9.93
C HIS A 121 20.91 -8.86 -9.21
N ARG A 122 19.89 -9.72 -9.34
CA ARG A 122 19.97 -11.13 -8.92
C ARG A 122 21.05 -11.86 -9.74
N GLY A 123 21.05 -11.71 -11.06
CA GLY A 123 22.00 -12.37 -11.96
C GLY A 123 23.46 -11.94 -11.78
N SER A 124 23.69 -10.69 -11.36
CA SER A 124 25.04 -10.19 -11.01
C SER A 124 25.46 -10.55 -9.58
N GLY A 125 24.61 -11.18 -8.78
CA GLY A 125 24.87 -11.51 -7.38
C GLY A 125 24.87 -10.31 -6.43
N ARG A 126 24.50 -9.11 -6.90
CA ARG A 126 24.40 -7.90 -6.05
C ARG A 126 23.13 -7.87 -5.21
N LEU A 127 22.09 -8.58 -5.63
CA LEU A 127 20.86 -8.76 -4.87
C LEU A 127 20.71 -10.23 -4.47
N ARG A 128 20.53 -10.46 -3.17
CA ARG A 128 20.01 -11.72 -2.65
C ARG A 128 18.63 -11.47 -2.04
N VAL A 129 17.63 -12.21 -2.49
CA VAL A 129 16.28 -12.16 -1.91
C VAL A 129 16.08 -13.41 -1.06
N LEU A 130 15.66 -13.21 0.20
CA LEU A 130 15.29 -14.24 1.16
C LEU A 130 13.77 -14.25 1.29
N GLN A 131 13.13 -15.29 0.76
CA GLN A 131 11.68 -15.36 0.64
C GLN A 131 11.23 -16.82 0.68
N PRO A 132 10.28 -17.23 1.56
CA PRO A 132 9.56 -16.44 2.56
C PRO A 132 10.28 -16.36 3.92
N TYR A 133 10.83 -15.20 4.29
CA TYR A 133 11.54 -14.94 5.55
C TYR A 133 11.02 -13.68 6.26
N ARG A 134 10.65 -13.83 7.53
CA ARG A 134 10.20 -12.72 8.41
C ARG A 134 11.22 -12.40 9.49
N PRO A 135 11.28 -11.15 10.00
CA PRO A 135 12.12 -10.84 11.14
C PRO A 135 11.59 -11.50 12.43
N VAL A 136 12.50 -12.03 13.24
CA VAL A 136 12.19 -12.64 14.55
C VAL A 136 13.08 -12.12 15.68
N GLY A 137 14.07 -11.28 15.36
CA GLY A 137 14.95 -10.64 16.33
C GLY A 137 15.87 -9.65 15.66
N ALA A 138 16.43 -8.73 16.46
CA ALA A 138 17.51 -7.86 16.03
C ALA A 138 18.48 -7.66 17.20
N GLU A 139 19.71 -7.29 16.86
CA GLU A 139 20.75 -6.91 17.82
C GLU A 139 21.15 -5.46 17.56
N THR A 140 21.42 -4.73 18.63
CA THR A 140 21.86 -3.33 18.59
C THR A 140 23.16 -3.14 19.36
N ASP A 141 24.02 -2.27 18.83
CA ASP A 141 25.18 -1.73 19.50
C ASP A 141 24.96 -0.22 19.68
N GLY A 142 24.44 0.15 20.85
CA GLY A 142 23.94 1.50 21.12
C GLY A 142 22.80 1.90 20.18
N ASP A 143 23.02 2.95 19.39
CA ASP A 143 22.03 3.53 18.47
C ASP A 143 22.17 2.99 17.05
N ARG A 144 22.80 1.82 16.89
CA ARG A 144 22.97 1.15 15.60
C ARG A 144 22.51 -0.29 15.66
N VAL A 145 21.76 -0.71 14.66
CA VAL A 145 21.44 -2.13 14.42
C VAL A 145 22.69 -2.84 13.89
N SER A 146 23.12 -3.89 14.58
CA SER A 146 24.30 -4.69 14.22
C SER A 146 23.92 -5.93 13.41
N ALA A 147 22.78 -6.56 13.72
CA ALA A 147 22.29 -7.75 13.03
C ALA A 147 20.75 -7.84 13.09
N VAL A 148 20.17 -8.53 12.10
CA VAL A 148 18.76 -8.93 12.10
C VAL A 148 18.68 -10.45 11.95
N ARG A 149 17.88 -11.11 12.78
CA ARG A 149 17.56 -12.53 12.67
C ARG A 149 16.25 -12.69 11.92
N LEU A 150 16.29 -13.51 10.88
CA LEU A 150 15.16 -13.82 10.01
C LEU A 150 14.83 -15.31 10.15
N ALA A 151 13.55 -15.66 10.20
CA ALA A 151 13.09 -17.04 10.18
C ALA A 151 12.28 -17.31 8.90
N HIS A 152 12.53 -18.46 8.28
CA HIS A 152 11.70 -18.94 7.18
C HIS A 152 10.27 -19.18 7.70
N ARG A 153 9.25 -18.65 7.02
CA ARG A 153 7.85 -18.68 7.45
C ARG A 153 7.38 -20.09 7.83
N ASP A 154 7.65 -21.07 6.96
CA ASP A 154 7.12 -22.43 7.09
C ASP A 154 8.03 -23.40 7.86
N SER A 155 9.36 -23.40 7.62
CA SER A 155 10.29 -24.32 8.27
C SER A 155 10.81 -23.83 9.62
N GLY A 156 10.72 -22.52 9.90
CA GLY A 156 11.33 -21.91 11.08
C GLY A 156 12.86 -21.82 11.03
N GLU A 157 13.49 -22.14 9.90
CA GLU A 157 14.95 -22.03 9.76
C GLU A 157 15.41 -20.58 9.92
N GLU A 158 16.34 -20.34 10.86
CA GLU A 158 16.87 -19.01 11.15
C GLU A 158 18.16 -18.69 10.38
N ILE A 159 18.23 -17.46 9.89
CA ILE A 159 19.40 -16.83 9.26
C ILE A 159 19.65 -15.49 9.93
N THR A 160 20.91 -15.19 10.21
CA THR A 160 21.32 -13.86 10.68
C THR A 160 21.91 -13.07 9.52
N VAL A 161 21.44 -11.84 9.35
CA VAL A 161 21.91 -10.90 8.32
C VAL A 161 22.52 -9.66 8.96
N THR A 162 23.68 -9.24 8.46
CA THR A 162 24.38 -8.02 8.89
C THR A 162 24.49 -7.03 7.75
N GLY A 163 24.36 -5.74 8.06
CA GLY A 163 24.45 -4.67 7.09
C GLY A 163 24.93 -3.38 7.72
N ARG A 164 25.50 -2.48 6.91
CA ARG A 164 25.94 -1.16 7.39
C ARG A 164 24.74 -0.27 7.67
N TYR A 165 23.73 -0.37 6.82
CA TYR A 165 22.39 0.20 7.00
C TYR A 165 21.34 -0.90 6.98
N VAL A 166 20.29 -0.71 7.78
CA VAL A 166 19.10 -1.52 7.81
C VAL A 166 17.92 -0.64 7.40
N ILE A 167 17.06 -1.15 6.52
CA ILE A 167 15.85 -0.47 6.08
C ILE A 167 14.66 -1.33 6.52
N ASP A 168 13.79 -0.76 7.35
CA ASP A 168 12.51 -1.37 7.70
C ASP A 168 11.47 -0.98 6.64
N ALA A 169 11.18 -1.93 5.77
CA ALA A 169 10.16 -1.88 4.73
C ALA A 169 9.01 -2.86 5.03
N THR A 170 8.88 -3.31 6.28
CA THR A 170 7.75 -4.16 6.68
C THR A 170 6.48 -3.33 6.74
N GLU A 171 5.34 -3.96 6.47
CA GLU A 171 4.05 -3.28 6.34
C GLU A 171 3.52 -2.76 7.69
N SER A 172 4.01 -3.33 8.80
CA SER A 172 3.62 -3.03 10.19
C SER A 172 4.76 -2.47 11.05
N GLY A 173 5.95 -2.21 10.49
CA GLY A 173 7.10 -1.66 11.21
C GLY A 173 7.69 -2.62 12.24
N GLU A 174 7.84 -3.90 11.87
CA GLU A 174 8.27 -4.99 12.74
C GLU A 174 9.68 -4.82 13.30
N LEU A 175 10.58 -4.11 12.61
CA LEU A 175 11.93 -3.92 13.16
C LEU A 175 11.93 -2.95 14.34
N LEU A 176 11.02 -1.99 14.37
CA LEU A 176 11.00 -0.94 15.41
C LEU A 176 10.97 -1.51 16.84
N PRO A 177 10.05 -2.41 17.22
CA PRO A 177 10.10 -3.05 18.54
C PRO A 177 11.30 -4.00 18.70
N LEU A 178 11.72 -4.71 17.64
CA LEU A 178 12.84 -5.66 17.71
C LEU A 178 14.19 -4.97 17.96
N THR A 179 14.35 -3.72 17.54
CA THR A 179 15.55 -2.90 17.73
C THR A 179 15.44 -1.96 18.93
N GLY A 180 14.27 -1.89 19.57
CA GLY A 180 13.96 -0.91 20.62
C GLY A 180 13.96 0.53 20.09
N THR A 181 13.66 0.74 18.81
CA THR A 181 13.50 2.07 18.21
C THR A 181 12.20 2.69 18.69
N GLU A 182 12.23 3.99 18.96
CA GLU A 182 11.05 4.74 19.40
C GLU A 182 10.03 4.86 18.27
N TYR A 183 8.76 4.55 18.56
CA TYR A 183 7.67 4.62 17.61
C TYR A 183 6.35 5.00 18.29
N VAL A 184 5.38 5.39 17.45
CA VAL A 184 3.99 5.67 17.84
C VAL A 184 3.04 4.80 17.02
N THR A 185 1.84 4.60 17.56
CA THR A 185 0.73 3.89 16.92
C THR A 185 -0.58 4.62 17.21
N GLY A 186 -1.60 4.39 16.39
CA GLY A 186 -2.93 4.96 16.57
C GLY A 186 -2.92 6.49 16.63
N PHE A 187 -3.96 7.09 17.19
CA PHE A 187 -4.07 8.56 17.24
C PHE A 187 -3.11 9.19 18.24
N GLU A 188 -2.37 10.20 17.77
CA GLU A 188 -1.75 11.21 18.61
C GLU A 188 -2.80 12.20 19.18
N SER A 189 -2.46 12.90 20.26
CA SER A 189 -3.36 13.90 20.84
C SER A 189 -3.24 15.26 20.14
N ARG A 190 -4.34 16.00 20.09
CA ARG A 190 -4.37 17.39 19.63
C ARG A 190 -3.56 18.33 20.50
N GLU A 191 -3.31 18.01 21.77
CA GLU A 191 -2.36 18.76 22.60
C GLU A 191 -0.93 18.65 22.07
N VAL A 192 -0.53 17.47 21.61
CA VAL A 192 0.83 17.21 21.11
C VAL A 192 1.01 17.70 19.67
N THR A 193 0.04 17.43 18.78
CA THR A 193 0.19 17.70 17.34
C THR A 193 -0.47 19.01 16.88
N GLY A 194 -1.40 19.54 17.67
CA GLY A 194 -2.25 20.67 17.29
C GLY A 194 -3.21 20.38 16.14
N GLU A 195 -3.31 19.13 15.68
CA GLU A 195 -4.09 18.77 14.50
C GLU A 195 -5.59 18.94 14.76
N PRO A 196 -6.34 19.58 13.84
CA PRO A 196 -7.76 19.83 14.05
C PRO A 196 -8.59 18.54 14.05
N SER A 197 -8.16 17.51 13.32
CA SER A 197 -8.83 16.20 13.28
C SER A 197 -8.39 15.23 14.39
N ALA A 198 -7.40 15.60 15.21
CA ALA A 198 -6.93 14.73 16.29
C ALA A 198 -7.84 14.78 17.54
N PRO A 199 -7.99 13.64 18.25
CA PRO A 199 -8.71 13.59 19.52
C PRO A 199 -8.02 14.44 20.59
N ALA A 200 -8.74 14.74 21.68
CA ALA A 200 -8.18 15.52 22.78
C ALA A 200 -7.03 14.78 23.49
N GLU A 201 -7.17 13.47 23.66
CA GLU A 201 -6.19 12.57 24.29
C GLU A 201 -5.68 11.56 23.26
N ALA A 202 -4.46 11.08 23.44
CA ALA A 202 -3.85 10.09 22.55
C ALA A 202 -4.55 8.74 22.70
N GLN A 203 -4.73 8.01 21.60
CA GLN A 203 -5.43 6.73 21.54
C GLN A 203 -4.57 5.70 20.79
N PRO A 204 -3.50 5.17 21.41
CA PRO A 204 -2.51 4.36 20.69
C PRO A 204 -3.03 3.02 20.18
N MET A 205 -4.16 2.53 20.73
CA MET A 205 -4.83 1.30 20.29
C MET A 205 -5.96 1.55 19.29
N ASN A 206 -6.19 2.81 18.92
CA ASN A 206 -7.17 3.20 17.92
C ASN A 206 -6.47 3.34 16.57
N MET A 207 -6.50 2.27 15.78
CA MET A 207 -5.78 2.11 14.51
C MET A 207 -6.78 1.89 13.38
N GLN A 208 -6.38 2.22 12.15
CA GLN A 208 -7.20 1.92 10.97
C GLN A 208 -7.41 0.41 10.78
N ALA A 209 -8.53 0.07 10.15
CA ALA A 209 -8.87 -1.30 9.80
C ALA A 209 -7.78 -2.01 8.99
N VAL A 210 -7.72 -3.34 9.15
CA VAL A 210 -7.02 -4.24 8.23
C VAL A 210 -8.00 -4.95 7.33
N SER A 211 -7.60 -5.25 6.09
CA SER A 211 -8.48 -5.92 5.12
C SER A 211 -7.77 -7.13 4.53
N VAL A 212 -8.46 -8.25 4.37
CA VAL A 212 -7.90 -9.40 3.62
C VAL A 212 -8.59 -9.50 2.28
N CYS A 213 -7.96 -8.93 1.25
CA CYS A 213 -8.54 -8.83 -0.07
C CYS A 213 -8.70 -10.18 -0.75
N PHE A 214 -9.52 -10.26 -1.79
CA PHE A 214 -9.64 -11.45 -2.64
C PHE A 214 -10.08 -11.10 -4.05
N ALA A 215 -9.81 -11.99 -5.01
CA ALA A 215 -10.23 -11.82 -6.40
C ALA A 215 -11.41 -12.74 -6.74
N VAL A 216 -12.35 -12.24 -7.53
CA VAL A 216 -13.49 -13.01 -8.02
C VAL A 216 -13.69 -12.80 -9.52
N ASP A 217 -14.19 -13.84 -10.19
CA ASP A 217 -14.89 -13.72 -11.46
C ASP A 217 -16.36 -14.17 -11.29
N HIS A 218 -17.21 -13.89 -12.28
CA HIS A 218 -18.62 -14.30 -12.28
C HIS A 218 -18.93 -15.12 -13.53
N VAL A 219 -19.01 -16.44 -13.37
CA VAL A 219 -19.16 -17.41 -14.46
C VAL A 219 -20.39 -18.28 -14.23
N ASP A 220 -20.78 -19.04 -15.25
CA ASP A 220 -21.90 -19.98 -15.13
C ASP A 220 -21.61 -21.08 -14.07
N GLY A 221 -22.67 -21.55 -13.42
CA GLY A 221 -22.62 -22.56 -12.37
C GLY A 221 -22.79 -21.98 -10.97
N ASP A 222 -22.82 -22.87 -9.97
CA ASP A 222 -22.87 -22.52 -8.55
C ASP A 222 -21.49 -22.78 -7.93
N HIS A 223 -20.86 -21.71 -7.48
CA HIS A 223 -19.54 -21.68 -6.85
C HIS A 223 -19.63 -21.21 -5.40
N THR A 224 -20.83 -21.27 -4.81
CA THR A 224 -21.09 -20.88 -3.43
C THR A 224 -20.17 -21.64 -2.47
N ILE A 225 -19.44 -20.91 -1.64
CA ILE A 225 -18.57 -21.51 -0.62
C ILE A 225 -19.40 -22.07 0.53
N ASP A 226 -18.79 -22.95 1.34
CA ASP A 226 -19.39 -23.35 2.61
C ASP A 226 -19.63 -22.13 3.49
N ARG A 227 -20.76 -22.13 4.20
CA ARG A 227 -21.12 -21.05 5.13
C ARG A 227 -20.01 -20.86 6.18
N PRO A 228 -19.38 -19.66 6.26
CA PRO A 228 -18.35 -19.39 7.27
C PRO A 228 -18.90 -19.53 8.69
N ALA A 229 -18.05 -19.98 9.63
CA ALA A 229 -18.45 -20.23 11.01
C ALA A 229 -18.97 -18.97 11.73
N ASP A 230 -18.35 -17.83 11.43
CA ASP A 230 -18.66 -16.50 11.97
C ASP A 230 -19.71 -15.73 11.14
N TYR A 231 -20.24 -16.32 10.07
CA TYR A 231 -21.20 -15.64 9.18
C TYR A 231 -22.44 -15.12 9.92
N GLY A 232 -22.94 -15.86 10.91
CA GLY A 232 -24.10 -15.43 11.71
C GLY A 232 -23.87 -14.09 12.40
N PHE A 233 -22.67 -13.87 12.92
CA PHE A 233 -22.27 -12.60 13.52
C PHE A 233 -22.19 -11.50 12.46
N TRP A 234 -21.42 -11.70 11.38
CA TRP A 234 -21.20 -10.66 10.37
C TRP A 234 -22.45 -10.26 9.61
N ARG A 235 -23.37 -11.21 9.38
CA ARG A 235 -24.68 -10.96 8.76
C ARG A 235 -25.54 -9.97 9.56
N GLU A 236 -25.42 -9.99 10.89
CA GLU A 236 -26.18 -9.13 11.79
C GLU A 236 -25.39 -7.90 12.26
N PHE A 237 -24.07 -7.88 12.03
CA PHE A 237 -23.18 -6.84 12.50
C PHE A 237 -23.51 -5.47 11.90
N ARG A 238 -23.60 -4.48 12.80
CA ARG A 238 -23.91 -3.08 12.53
C ARG A 238 -23.09 -2.20 13.46
N THR A 239 -22.71 -1.03 12.99
CA THR A 239 -22.23 0.07 13.85
C THR A 239 -23.10 1.30 13.66
N ASP A 240 -23.13 2.16 14.67
CA ASP A 240 -23.98 3.36 14.67
C ASP A 240 -23.65 4.31 13.52
N PHE A 241 -22.38 4.35 13.09
CA PHE A 241 -21.89 5.25 12.05
C PHE A 241 -22.02 4.70 10.62
N TRP A 242 -22.36 3.41 10.43
CA TRP A 242 -22.43 2.78 9.11
C TRP A 242 -23.74 3.08 8.36
N GLY A 243 -24.83 3.32 9.09
CA GLY A 243 -26.16 3.51 8.51
C GLY A 243 -26.83 2.23 7.98
N GLY A 244 -26.24 1.06 8.19
CA GLY A 244 -26.76 -0.25 7.75
C GLY A 244 -25.97 -1.43 8.31
N ASN A 245 -26.26 -2.64 7.82
CA ASN A 245 -25.38 -3.79 8.04
C ASN A 245 -24.02 -3.54 7.38
N LEU A 246 -22.94 -4.03 8.00
CA LEU A 246 -21.63 -4.05 7.35
C LEU A 246 -21.69 -4.86 6.04
N LEU A 247 -22.34 -6.02 6.07
CA LEU A 247 -22.69 -6.79 4.89
C LEU A 247 -23.96 -6.22 4.24
N GLY A 248 -23.79 -5.32 3.28
CA GLY A 248 -24.90 -4.64 2.63
C GLY A 248 -24.49 -3.62 1.57
N TRP A 249 -25.48 -3.17 0.80
CA TRP A 249 -25.30 -2.11 -0.20
C TRP A 249 -25.34 -0.71 0.35
N THR A 250 -25.83 -0.55 1.58
CA THR A 250 -25.96 0.75 2.25
C THR A 250 -24.67 1.03 3.01
N THR A 251 -23.90 2.02 2.57
CA THR A 251 -22.62 2.39 3.17
C THR A 251 -22.52 3.91 3.32
N PRO A 252 -21.74 4.42 4.28
CA PRO A 252 -21.44 5.85 4.32
C PRO A 252 -20.57 6.23 3.11
N ASN A 253 -20.74 7.44 2.61
CA ASN A 253 -19.78 8.05 1.70
C ASN A 253 -18.53 8.48 2.50
N PRO A 254 -17.30 8.06 2.12
CA PRO A 254 -16.10 8.41 2.90
C PRO A 254 -15.87 9.92 3.06
N ARG A 255 -16.36 10.74 2.13
CA ARG A 255 -16.15 12.20 2.10
C ARG A 255 -17.25 12.98 2.80
N THR A 256 -18.52 12.61 2.58
CA THR A 256 -19.67 13.36 3.11
C THR A 256 -20.25 12.74 4.37
N LEU A 257 -19.88 11.49 4.68
CA LEU A 257 -20.47 10.62 5.69
C LEU A 257 -21.97 10.33 5.49
N GLU A 258 -22.58 10.87 4.45
CA GLU A 258 -23.96 10.59 4.09
C GLU A 258 -24.10 9.15 3.63
N THR A 259 -25.12 8.47 4.16
CA THR A 259 -25.43 7.10 3.78
C THR A 259 -25.99 7.05 2.36
N GLY A 260 -25.45 6.15 1.54
CA GLY A 260 -25.93 5.93 0.18
C GLY A 260 -25.91 4.46 -0.19
N THR A 261 -26.63 4.11 -1.25
CA THR A 261 -26.68 2.73 -1.76
C THR A 261 -25.66 2.57 -2.89
N ARG A 262 -24.76 1.61 -2.74
CA ARG A 262 -23.86 1.13 -3.80
C ARG A 262 -24.54 0.07 -4.65
N SER A 263 -24.09 -0.08 -5.87
CA SER A 263 -24.56 -1.11 -6.79
C SER A 263 -23.48 -2.17 -7.01
N PHE A 264 -23.91 -3.34 -7.43
CA PHE A 264 -23.01 -4.43 -7.82
C PHE A 264 -23.59 -5.11 -9.05
N THR A 265 -22.86 -5.04 -10.17
CA THR A 265 -23.26 -5.69 -11.41
C THR A 265 -22.04 -6.33 -12.04
N PRO A 266 -21.87 -7.65 -11.87
CA PRO A 266 -20.81 -8.39 -12.53
C PRO A 266 -20.92 -8.33 -14.05
N ASN A 267 -19.78 -8.36 -14.73
CA ASN A 267 -19.71 -8.47 -16.18
C ASN A 267 -20.59 -7.46 -16.95
N PRO A 268 -20.56 -6.16 -16.61
CA PRO A 268 -21.43 -5.19 -17.27
C PRO A 268 -21.18 -5.15 -18.78
N ASP A 269 -22.22 -4.75 -19.52
CA ASP A 269 -22.14 -4.50 -20.96
C ASP A 269 -21.59 -3.09 -21.23
N ASP A 270 -20.43 -2.78 -20.66
CA ASP A 270 -19.77 -1.47 -20.77
C ASP A 270 -18.71 -1.43 -21.88
N ASP A 271 -18.32 -0.22 -22.28
CA ASP A 271 -17.14 0.01 -23.13
C ASP A 271 -15.95 0.36 -22.21
N PRO A 272 -14.93 -0.52 -22.09
CA PRO A 272 -13.72 -0.24 -21.32
C PRO A 272 -13.03 1.09 -21.68
N ASP A 273 -13.25 1.60 -22.89
CA ASP A 273 -12.65 2.87 -23.34
C ASP A 273 -13.40 4.11 -22.85
N ALA A 274 -14.65 3.96 -22.43
CA ALA A 274 -15.42 5.04 -21.84
C ALA A 274 -15.06 5.29 -20.36
N VAL A 275 -14.27 4.39 -19.75
CA VAL A 275 -13.88 4.49 -18.34
C VAL A 275 -12.89 5.63 -18.13
N VAL A 276 -13.31 6.61 -17.34
CA VAL A 276 -12.47 7.72 -16.88
C VAL A 276 -12.18 7.53 -15.38
N ALA A 277 -10.99 7.03 -15.07
CA ALA A 277 -10.48 6.91 -13.70
C ALA A 277 -9.86 8.23 -13.24
N ASP A 278 -10.70 9.21 -12.92
CA ASP A 278 -10.30 10.52 -12.40
C ASP A 278 -11.09 10.90 -11.14
N GLN A 279 -10.41 10.85 -10.00
CA GLN A 279 -11.02 11.10 -8.69
C GLN A 279 -11.57 12.52 -8.49
N ARG A 280 -11.21 13.46 -9.39
CA ARG A 280 -11.75 14.82 -9.41
C ARG A 280 -13.16 14.87 -10.00
N LEU A 281 -13.49 13.92 -10.88
CA LEU A 281 -14.79 13.85 -11.55
C LEU A 281 -15.75 12.92 -10.80
N SER A 282 -15.24 11.78 -10.32
CA SER A 282 -16.03 10.80 -9.57
C SER A 282 -15.12 9.94 -8.69
N GLY A 283 -15.62 9.54 -7.52
CA GLY A 283 -14.95 8.53 -6.67
C GLY A 283 -14.89 7.14 -7.32
N GLY A 284 -15.73 6.88 -8.34
CA GLY A 284 -15.74 5.63 -9.08
C GLY A 284 -16.34 4.43 -8.34
N ASP A 285 -16.81 4.63 -7.11
CA ASP A 285 -17.20 3.60 -6.14
C ASP A 285 -18.70 3.25 -6.19
N SER A 286 -19.45 3.81 -7.14
CA SER A 286 -20.90 3.59 -7.26
C SER A 286 -21.28 2.16 -7.66
N ASN A 287 -20.48 1.52 -8.53
CA ASN A 287 -20.57 0.09 -8.83
C ASN A 287 -19.29 -0.60 -8.34
N LEU A 288 -19.44 -1.41 -7.30
CA LEU A 288 -18.30 -2.06 -6.64
C LEU A 288 -17.53 -3.01 -7.56
N TRP A 289 -18.19 -3.62 -8.56
CA TRP A 289 -17.53 -4.48 -9.55
C TRP A 289 -16.54 -3.70 -10.42
N THR A 290 -17.02 -2.62 -11.06
CA THR A 290 -16.18 -1.81 -11.96
C THR A 290 -15.24 -0.89 -11.19
N PHE A 291 -15.53 -0.56 -9.93
CA PHE A 291 -14.64 0.26 -9.11
C PHE A 291 -13.23 -0.35 -9.03
N ARG A 292 -13.14 -1.65 -8.71
CA ARG A 292 -11.88 -2.39 -8.56
C ARG A 292 -11.75 -3.56 -9.55
N ARG A 293 -12.29 -3.40 -10.77
CA ARG A 293 -12.08 -4.36 -11.86
C ARG A 293 -10.63 -4.34 -12.31
N ILE A 294 -9.99 -5.51 -12.33
CA ILE A 294 -8.56 -5.70 -12.67
C ILE A 294 -8.34 -6.38 -14.02
N ALA A 295 -9.37 -7.03 -14.55
CA ALA A 295 -9.44 -7.47 -15.95
C ALA A 295 -10.84 -7.20 -16.51
N ALA A 296 -10.96 -6.33 -17.51
CA ALA A 296 -12.18 -6.18 -18.30
C ALA A 296 -12.09 -7.14 -19.48
N ARG A 297 -12.94 -8.17 -19.54
CA ARG A 297 -12.89 -9.22 -20.57
C ARG A 297 -12.93 -8.66 -22.00
N ARG A 298 -13.55 -7.49 -22.18
CA ARG A 298 -13.65 -6.75 -23.45
C ARG A 298 -12.35 -6.11 -23.93
N ASN A 299 -11.34 -5.96 -23.06
CA ASN A 299 -9.98 -5.59 -23.47
C ASN A 299 -9.22 -6.76 -24.10
N PHE A 300 -9.72 -7.99 -23.99
CA PHE A 300 -9.10 -9.21 -24.49
C PHE A 300 -9.87 -9.78 -25.69
N VAL A 301 -9.19 -10.57 -26.51
CA VAL A 301 -9.79 -11.27 -27.66
C VAL A 301 -10.98 -12.10 -27.17
N PRO A 302 -12.14 -12.09 -27.87
CA PRO A 302 -13.31 -12.84 -27.46
C PRO A 302 -13.00 -14.31 -27.15
N GLY A 303 -13.47 -14.78 -25.99
CA GLY A 303 -13.22 -16.14 -25.50
C GLY A 303 -11.94 -16.31 -24.67
N ALA A 304 -11.02 -15.34 -24.63
CA ALA A 304 -9.84 -15.42 -23.78
C ALA A 304 -10.17 -15.35 -22.28
N TYR A 305 -11.17 -14.54 -21.93
CA TYR A 305 -11.69 -14.39 -20.57
C TYR A 305 -13.20 -14.67 -20.60
N ALA A 306 -13.65 -15.63 -19.79
CA ALA A 306 -15.08 -15.94 -19.65
C ALA A 306 -15.84 -14.82 -18.91
N SER A 307 -15.15 -14.12 -18.02
CA SER A 307 -15.69 -13.06 -17.16
C SER A 307 -14.63 -11.99 -16.92
N ASP A 308 -15.07 -10.79 -16.60
CA ASP A 308 -14.24 -9.80 -15.93
C ASP A 308 -13.67 -10.39 -14.63
N ILE A 309 -12.55 -9.85 -14.16
CA ILE A 309 -12.02 -10.18 -12.83
C ILE A 309 -12.08 -8.92 -11.98
N CYS A 310 -12.70 -9.02 -10.82
CA CYS A 310 -12.81 -7.96 -9.83
C CYS A 310 -11.98 -8.31 -8.61
N LEU A 311 -11.31 -7.30 -8.05
CA LEU A 311 -10.62 -7.43 -6.78
C LEU A 311 -11.48 -6.79 -5.68
N VAL A 312 -11.93 -7.60 -4.73
CA VAL A 312 -12.66 -7.17 -3.55
C VAL A 312 -11.69 -6.55 -2.53
N ASN A 313 -11.63 -5.22 -2.54
CA ASN A 313 -11.10 -4.38 -1.48
C ASN A 313 -12.10 -3.24 -1.23
N TRP A 314 -13.14 -3.55 -0.48
CA TRP A 314 -14.25 -2.64 -0.22
C TRP A 314 -14.42 -2.45 1.28
N PRO A 315 -15.09 -1.36 1.70
CA PRO A 315 -15.43 -1.11 3.10
C PRO A 315 -16.00 -2.31 3.87
N MET A 316 -16.71 -3.21 3.20
CA MET A 316 -17.32 -4.39 3.82
C MET A 316 -16.30 -5.40 4.38
N ILE A 317 -15.05 -5.40 3.90
CA ILE A 317 -13.98 -6.30 4.37
C ILE A 317 -13.00 -5.60 5.33
N ASP A 318 -13.28 -4.36 5.71
CA ASP A 318 -12.47 -3.64 6.69
C ASP A 318 -12.74 -4.21 8.09
N TYR A 319 -11.75 -4.91 8.65
CA TYR A 319 -11.79 -5.40 10.01
C TYR A 319 -11.29 -4.31 10.96
N PHE A 320 -12.21 -3.75 11.74
CA PHE A 320 -11.95 -2.68 12.71
C PHE A 320 -12.46 -3.02 14.12
N LEU A 321 -12.68 -4.29 14.45
CA LEU A 321 -13.16 -4.66 15.79
C LEU A 321 -12.08 -4.59 16.87
N ALA A 322 -10.82 -4.76 16.46
CA ALA A 322 -9.66 -4.71 17.34
C ALA A 322 -8.38 -4.51 16.50
N PRO A 323 -7.32 -3.93 17.10
CA PRO A 323 -6.05 -3.76 16.41
C PRO A 323 -5.31 -5.09 16.23
N VAL A 324 -4.32 -5.10 15.34
CA VAL A 324 -3.45 -6.28 15.09
C VAL A 324 -1.97 -6.00 15.37
N ILE A 325 -1.67 -4.79 15.81
CA ILE A 325 -0.33 -4.31 16.15
C ILE A 325 -0.28 -4.15 17.67
N ASP A 326 0.82 -4.60 18.29
CA ASP A 326 1.09 -4.49 19.74
C ASP A 326 -0.03 -5.06 20.64
N VAL A 327 -0.68 -6.12 20.18
CA VAL A 327 -1.66 -6.89 20.95
C VAL A 327 -1.30 -8.37 21.03
N PRO A 328 -1.59 -9.05 22.16
CA PRO A 328 -1.24 -10.47 22.36
C PRO A 328 -2.03 -11.43 21.45
N ASP A 329 -3.18 -11.02 20.93
CA ASP A 329 -4.13 -11.80 20.17
C ASP A 329 -4.22 -11.38 18.69
N ALA A 330 -3.17 -10.72 18.16
CA ALA A 330 -3.10 -10.31 16.76
C ALA A 330 -3.44 -11.43 15.77
N ALA A 331 -2.97 -12.66 16.02
CA ALA A 331 -3.27 -13.82 15.18
C ALA A 331 -4.77 -14.17 15.15
N HIS A 332 -5.49 -14.00 16.26
CA HIS A 332 -6.93 -14.20 16.33
C HIS A 332 -7.67 -13.13 15.52
N HIS A 333 -7.28 -11.86 15.66
CA HIS A 333 -7.86 -10.74 14.92
C HIS A 333 -7.61 -10.86 13.41
N LEU A 334 -6.41 -11.26 13.00
CA LEU A 334 -6.11 -11.56 11.60
C LEU A 334 -6.95 -12.73 11.06
N ALA A 335 -7.17 -13.78 11.86
CA ALA A 335 -8.07 -14.87 11.46
C ALA A 335 -9.53 -14.40 11.33
N ALA A 336 -9.99 -13.52 12.22
CA ALA A 336 -11.32 -12.91 12.15
C ALA A 336 -11.48 -11.99 10.93
N ALA A 337 -10.45 -11.23 10.56
CA ALA A 337 -10.45 -10.44 9.33
C ALA A 337 -10.57 -11.32 8.07
N ARG A 338 -9.94 -12.50 8.07
CA ARG A 338 -10.11 -13.50 7.00
C ARG A 338 -11.53 -14.08 6.99
N GLY A 339 -12.10 -14.37 8.16
CA GLY A 339 -13.49 -14.82 8.33
C GLY A 339 -14.50 -13.79 7.80
N LEU A 340 -14.25 -12.50 8.03
CA LEU A 340 -15.03 -11.40 7.45
C LEU A 340 -15.00 -11.44 5.92
N SER A 341 -13.82 -11.60 5.29
CA SER A 341 -13.72 -11.67 3.83
C SER A 341 -14.50 -12.85 3.24
N TYR A 342 -14.43 -14.03 3.85
CA TYR A 342 -15.28 -15.15 3.44
C TYR A 342 -16.76 -14.88 3.67
N SER A 343 -17.12 -14.20 4.77
CA SER A 343 -18.50 -13.82 5.07
C SER A 343 -19.07 -12.83 4.05
N VAL A 344 -18.26 -11.88 3.58
CA VAL A 344 -18.61 -10.98 2.47
C VAL A 344 -18.85 -11.78 1.20
N LEU A 345 -17.94 -12.70 0.83
CA LEU A 345 -18.12 -13.53 -0.35
C LEU A 345 -19.40 -14.39 -0.27
N TYR A 346 -19.60 -15.09 0.84
CA TYR A 346 -20.76 -15.94 1.05
C TYR A 346 -22.07 -15.13 0.98
N TRP A 347 -22.10 -13.93 1.59
CA TRP A 347 -23.22 -13.01 1.47
C TRP A 347 -23.48 -12.61 0.02
N LEU A 348 -22.44 -12.25 -0.73
CA LEU A 348 -22.55 -11.95 -2.16
C LEU A 348 -23.16 -13.11 -2.94
N GLN A 349 -22.76 -14.34 -2.64
CA GLN A 349 -23.23 -15.53 -3.35
C GLN A 349 -24.69 -15.90 -3.02
N THR A 350 -25.17 -15.57 -1.81
CA THR A 350 -26.44 -16.13 -1.29
C THR A 350 -27.53 -15.10 -1.01
N GLU A 351 -27.19 -13.95 -0.42
CA GLU A 351 -28.17 -13.03 0.18
C GLU A 351 -28.14 -11.63 -0.43
N ALA A 352 -27.06 -11.25 -1.13
CA ALA A 352 -26.91 -9.93 -1.69
C ALA A 352 -28.04 -9.57 -2.68
N PRO A 353 -28.79 -8.47 -2.46
CA PRO A 353 -29.88 -8.07 -3.34
C PRO A 353 -29.41 -7.82 -4.78
N ARG A 354 -30.15 -8.33 -5.77
CA ARG A 354 -29.87 -8.14 -7.19
C ARG A 354 -30.80 -7.11 -7.84
N PRO A 355 -30.37 -6.44 -8.92
CA PRO A 355 -31.20 -5.49 -9.67
C PRO A 355 -32.49 -6.09 -10.24
N ASP A 356 -32.53 -7.41 -10.48
CA ASP A 356 -33.71 -8.13 -11.00
C ASP A 356 -34.72 -8.51 -9.91
N GLY A 357 -34.50 -8.08 -8.66
CA GLY A 357 -35.33 -8.40 -7.50
C GLY A 357 -35.01 -9.73 -6.83
N GLY A 358 -34.06 -10.51 -7.35
CA GLY A 358 -33.54 -11.73 -6.72
C GLY A 358 -32.47 -11.44 -5.66
N THR A 359 -31.87 -12.51 -5.14
CA THR A 359 -30.76 -12.44 -4.20
C THR A 359 -29.64 -13.40 -4.61
N GLY A 360 -28.41 -13.05 -4.27
CA GLY A 360 -27.25 -13.92 -4.42
C GLY A 360 -26.71 -14.00 -5.85
N PHE A 361 -25.38 -14.03 -5.94
CA PHE A 361 -24.60 -14.22 -7.17
C PHE A 361 -23.82 -15.55 -7.07
N PRO A 362 -24.48 -16.72 -7.18
CA PRO A 362 -23.83 -18.03 -7.02
C PRO A 362 -22.74 -18.30 -8.06
N GLY A 363 -22.76 -17.57 -9.19
CA GLY A 363 -21.71 -17.62 -10.20
C GLY A 363 -20.38 -16.96 -9.78
N LEU A 364 -20.33 -16.25 -8.65
CA LEU A 364 -19.10 -15.65 -8.14
C LEU A 364 -18.15 -16.75 -7.69
N ARG A 365 -16.96 -16.80 -8.27
CA ARG A 365 -15.94 -17.80 -7.98
C ARG A 365 -14.66 -17.14 -7.52
N LEU A 366 -14.08 -17.64 -6.43
CA LEU A 366 -12.77 -17.22 -5.95
C LEU A 366 -11.67 -17.53 -6.97
N ARG A 367 -10.77 -16.56 -7.14
CA ARG A 367 -9.65 -16.64 -8.07
C ARG A 367 -8.32 -16.61 -7.32
N GLY A 368 -8.09 -17.63 -6.49
CA GLY A 368 -6.80 -17.83 -5.79
C GLY A 368 -5.60 -17.98 -6.72
N ASP A 369 -5.83 -18.41 -7.96
CA ASP A 369 -4.83 -18.42 -9.03
C ASP A 369 -4.38 -17.01 -9.45
N ILE A 370 -5.17 -15.97 -9.18
CA ILE A 370 -4.84 -14.56 -9.43
C ILE A 370 -4.11 -13.92 -8.25
N THR A 371 -4.42 -14.33 -7.01
CA THR A 371 -3.77 -13.83 -5.77
C THR A 371 -2.59 -14.69 -5.31
N GLY A 372 -2.38 -15.85 -5.94
CA GLY A 372 -1.26 -16.75 -5.65
C GLY A 372 -1.41 -17.52 -4.34
N SER A 373 -2.62 -17.67 -3.84
CA SER A 373 -2.92 -18.38 -2.60
C SER A 373 -3.78 -19.61 -2.86
N ALA A 374 -3.59 -20.65 -2.06
CA ALA A 374 -4.37 -21.88 -2.14
C ALA A 374 -5.79 -21.71 -1.55
N ASP A 375 -5.98 -20.73 -0.67
CA ASP A 375 -7.24 -20.47 0.03
C ASP A 375 -8.14 -19.43 -0.67
N GLY A 376 -7.64 -18.79 -1.74
CA GLY A 376 -8.39 -17.81 -2.53
C GLY A 376 -8.29 -16.36 -2.06
N LEU A 377 -7.74 -16.10 -0.87
CA LEU A 377 -7.56 -14.74 -0.35
C LEU A 377 -6.20 -14.15 -0.76
N ALA A 378 -5.94 -12.89 -0.43
CA ALA A 378 -4.59 -12.32 -0.52
C ALA A 378 -3.62 -13.09 0.40
N GLN A 379 -2.35 -13.17 0.00
CA GLN A 379 -1.30 -13.83 0.81
C GLN A 379 -1.09 -13.10 2.14
N ALA A 380 -1.20 -11.77 2.10
CA ALA A 380 -0.99 -10.87 3.22
C ALA A 380 -2.24 -10.03 3.48
N PRO A 381 -2.52 -9.65 4.74
CA PRO A 381 -3.49 -8.61 5.04
C PRO A 381 -2.98 -7.24 4.55
N TYR A 382 -3.90 -6.39 4.12
CA TYR A 382 -3.62 -4.99 3.87
C TYR A 382 -3.62 -4.22 5.19
N TYR A 383 -2.44 -3.84 5.67
CA TYR A 383 -2.27 -2.91 6.78
C TYR A 383 -2.42 -1.48 6.27
N ARG A 384 -3.42 -0.73 6.73
CA ARG A 384 -3.57 0.70 6.39
C ARG A 384 -2.65 1.59 7.22
N GLU A 385 -2.22 1.09 8.37
CA GLU A 385 -1.43 1.83 9.34
C GLU A 385 -0.34 0.91 9.92
N SER A 386 0.84 1.47 10.10
CA SER A 386 2.01 0.80 10.68
C SER A 386 2.33 1.40 12.05
N ARG A 387 3.21 0.74 12.80
CA ARG A 387 4.07 1.45 13.75
C ARG A 387 4.86 2.52 12.98
N ARG A 388 4.84 3.77 13.45
CA ARG A 388 5.49 4.91 12.81
C ARG A 388 6.66 5.38 13.65
N ILE A 389 7.82 5.60 13.05
CA ILE A 389 8.99 6.04 13.82
C ILE A 389 8.68 7.36 14.55
N ALA A 390 9.19 7.49 15.77
CA ALA A 390 9.40 8.82 16.33
C ALA A 390 10.54 9.46 15.53
N ALA A 391 10.18 10.38 14.63
CA ALA A 391 11.10 10.98 13.68
C ALA A 391 11.61 12.35 14.16
N GLU A 392 12.71 12.82 13.57
CA GLU A 392 13.17 14.20 13.78
C GLU A 392 12.17 15.25 13.28
N TYR A 393 11.27 14.86 12.38
CA TYR A 393 10.14 15.65 11.96
C TYR A 393 8.93 14.74 11.69
N THR A 394 7.83 14.98 12.41
CA THR A 394 6.56 14.29 12.16
C THR A 394 5.68 15.19 11.29
N VAL A 395 5.25 14.68 10.13
CA VAL A 395 4.30 15.39 9.26
C VAL A 395 2.94 15.43 9.95
N VAL A 396 2.34 16.62 10.03
CA VAL A 396 1.04 16.85 10.69
C VAL A 396 0.01 17.43 9.71
N GLU A 397 -1.28 17.30 10.02
CA GLU A 397 -2.39 17.72 9.14
C GLU A 397 -2.22 19.15 8.59
N GLN A 398 -1.74 20.07 9.43
CA GLN A 398 -1.54 21.49 9.11
C GLN A 398 -0.49 21.73 8.01
N ASP A 399 0.31 20.71 7.68
CA ASP A 399 1.31 20.79 6.64
C ASP A 399 0.70 20.71 5.24
N LEU A 400 -0.43 20.03 5.07
CA LEU A 400 -0.99 19.76 3.74
C LEU A 400 -2.50 19.91 3.62
N SER A 401 -3.24 19.96 4.73
CA SER A 401 -4.70 20.11 4.71
C SER A 401 -5.11 21.42 4.04
N VAL A 402 -5.95 21.31 3.02
CA VAL A 402 -6.51 22.46 2.31
C VAL A 402 -7.37 23.31 3.25
N ALA A 403 -8.05 22.69 4.22
CA ALA A 403 -8.85 23.41 5.20
C ALA A 403 -8.01 24.35 6.07
N VAL A 404 -6.76 23.99 6.37
CA VAL A 404 -5.83 24.80 7.18
C VAL A 404 -4.99 25.74 6.30
N ARG A 405 -4.54 25.25 5.15
CA ARG A 405 -3.54 25.95 4.31
C ARG A 405 -4.16 26.84 3.25
N GLY A 406 -5.35 26.50 2.76
CA GLY A 406 -6.02 27.18 1.63
C GLY A 406 -5.13 27.19 0.39
N ASP A 407 -5.11 28.32 -0.32
CA ASP A 407 -4.36 28.50 -1.57
C ASP A 407 -2.83 28.58 -1.37
N ARG A 408 -2.34 28.54 -0.12
CA ARG A 408 -0.89 28.51 0.15
C ARG A 408 -0.22 27.20 -0.26
N GLY A 409 -1.01 26.16 -0.54
CA GLY A 409 -0.51 24.81 -0.79
C GLY A 409 0.12 24.17 0.45
N ALA A 410 0.70 22.98 0.28
CA ALA A 410 1.41 22.28 1.34
C ALA A 410 2.67 23.04 1.78
N VAL A 411 3.14 22.78 3.00
CA VAL A 411 4.39 23.33 3.54
C VAL A 411 5.55 22.95 2.60
N PRO A 412 6.34 23.93 2.15
CA PRO A 412 7.57 23.63 1.44
C PRO A 412 8.66 23.24 2.45
N TYR A 413 9.13 22.00 2.37
CA TYR A 413 10.30 21.56 3.11
C TYR A 413 11.59 21.85 2.33
N GLU A 414 12.59 22.44 3.00
CA GLU A 414 13.93 22.63 2.42
C GLU A 414 14.64 21.30 2.20
N ASP A 415 14.44 20.36 3.13
CA ASP A 415 15.00 19.01 3.13
C ASP A 415 14.12 18.00 2.39
N THR A 416 13.40 18.43 1.36
CA THR A 416 12.51 17.53 0.60
C THR A 416 13.29 16.43 -0.13
N VAL A 417 12.73 15.22 -0.13
CA VAL A 417 13.29 14.02 -0.77
C VAL A 417 12.32 13.34 -1.73
N GLY A 418 11.16 13.93 -1.96
CA GLY A 418 10.10 13.34 -2.76
C GLY A 418 8.82 14.14 -2.71
N VAL A 419 7.80 13.67 -3.42
CA VAL A 419 6.47 14.27 -3.50
C VAL A 419 5.39 13.21 -3.40
N GLY A 420 4.20 13.65 -3.03
CA GLY A 420 3.01 12.82 -3.00
C GLY A 420 1.75 13.65 -3.21
N MET A 421 0.67 12.96 -3.57
CA MET A 421 -0.66 13.55 -3.62
C MET A 421 -1.69 12.45 -3.40
N TYR A 422 -2.47 12.62 -2.35
CA TYR A 422 -3.72 11.91 -2.11
C TYR A 422 -4.52 12.70 -1.09
N ARG A 423 -5.82 12.46 -0.99
CA ARG A 423 -6.60 13.01 0.14
C ARG A 423 -6.13 12.32 1.43
N ILE A 424 -6.27 12.99 2.57
CA ILE A 424 -6.14 12.29 3.84
C ILE A 424 -7.40 11.43 3.95
N ASP A 425 -7.28 10.13 3.73
CA ASP A 425 -8.39 9.17 3.69
C ASP A 425 -8.14 8.04 4.71
N LEU A 426 -8.82 8.17 5.84
CA LEU A 426 -8.79 7.20 6.93
C LEU A 426 -10.09 6.39 6.93
N HIS A 427 -9.91 5.08 6.99
CA HIS A 427 -11.01 4.13 7.13
C HIS A 427 -11.47 4.04 8.60
N PRO A 428 -12.65 3.45 8.85
CA PRO A 428 -13.09 3.13 10.20
C PRO A 428 -12.00 2.47 11.03
N SER A 429 -11.95 2.86 12.29
CA SER A 429 -10.86 2.55 13.18
C SER A 429 -11.32 1.67 14.35
N THR A 430 -10.35 1.08 15.04
CA THR A 430 -10.60 0.18 16.17
C THR A 430 -11.15 0.88 17.42
N GLY A 431 -11.12 2.21 17.46
CA GLY A 431 -11.78 3.04 18.47
C GLY A 431 -13.28 3.29 18.19
N GLY A 432 -13.80 2.80 17.06
CA GLY A 432 -15.20 3.00 16.68
C GLY A 432 -15.46 4.30 15.92
N ASP A 433 -14.43 4.91 15.34
CA ASP A 433 -14.60 6.10 14.50
C ASP A 433 -15.07 5.73 13.10
N ASN A 434 -15.77 6.69 12.47
CA ASN A 434 -16.11 6.63 11.05
C ASN A 434 -14.93 7.09 10.18
N TYR A 435 -15.14 7.16 8.87
CA TYR A 435 -14.18 7.76 7.94
C TYR A 435 -13.76 9.17 8.36
N ILE A 436 -12.48 9.47 8.15
CA ILE A 436 -11.95 10.84 8.15
C ILE A 436 -11.39 11.10 6.76
N ASP A 437 -12.06 11.96 5.99
CA ASP A 437 -11.58 12.43 4.69
C ASP A 437 -11.32 13.94 4.73
N VAL A 438 -10.06 14.33 4.57
CA VAL A 438 -9.63 15.73 4.51
C VAL A 438 -8.97 16.01 3.17
N ALA A 439 -9.40 17.10 2.52
CA ALA A 439 -8.78 17.56 1.29
C ALA A 439 -7.32 17.95 1.56
N ALA A 440 -6.40 17.41 0.77
CA ALA A 440 -4.97 17.65 0.89
C ALA A 440 -4.43 18.34 -0.38
N SER A 441 -3.48 19.25 -0.17
CA SER A 441 -2.67 19.82 -1.25
C SER A 441 -1.62 18.80 -1.69
N PRO A 442 -1.16 18.82 -2.95
CA PRO A 442 0.04 18.07 -3.33
C PRO A 442 1.20 18.48 -2.42
N PHE A 443 1.89 17.48 -1.87
CA PHE A 443 2.81 17.65 -0.76
C PHE A 443 4.20 17.13 -1.09
N ARG A 444 5.14 17.48 -0.21
CA ARG A 444 6.54 17.09 -0.27
C ARG A 444 6.83 16.12 0.88
N ILE A 445 7.77 15.21 0.68
CA ILE A 445 8.25 14.30 1.72
C ILE A 445 9.51 14.92 2.33
N PRO A 446 9.53 15.30 3.64
CA PRO A 446 10.72 15.84 4.28
C PRO A 446 11.69 14.73 4.70
N LEU A 447 13.00 14.95 4.54
CA LEU A 447 14.05 14.03 4.99
C LEU A 447 13.96 13.78 6.51
N GLY A 448 13.60 14.80 7.29
CA GLY A 448 13.39 14.64 8.74
C GLY A 448 12.38 13.57 9.13
N ALA A 449 11.40 13.27 8.27
CA ALA A 449 10.44 12.19 8.53
C ALA A 449 11.00 10.78 8.28
N LEU A 450 12.15 10.67 7.60
CA LEU A 450 12.86 9.40 7.37
C LEU A 450 13.97 9.16 8.41
N ILE A 451 14.19 10.07 9.35
CA ILE A 451 15.29 9.96 10.33
C ILE A 451 14.68 9.73 11.72
N PRO A 452 14.88 8.53 12.31
CA PRO A 452 14.49 8.29 13.70
C PRO A 452 15.21 9.25 14.66
N VAL A 453 14.55 9.60 15.77
CA VAL A 453 15.14 10.51 16.76
C VAL A 453 16.48 10.03 17.30
N ARG A 454 16.67 8.71 17.43
CA ARG A 454 17.86 8.07 18.01
C ARG A 454 18.68 7.24 17.03
N MET A 455 18.05 6.29 16.33
CA MET A 455 18.78 5.32 15.52
C MET A 455 19.52 5.97 14.34
N GLU A 456 20.79 5.60 14.16
CA GLU A 456 21.66 6.22 13.15
C GLU A 456 21.78 5.42 11.84
N ASN A 457 21.37 4.14 11.83
CA ASN A 457 21.45 3.28 10.64
C ASN A 457 20.19 2.47 10.32
N LEU A 458 19.06 2.77 10.97
CA LEU A 458 17.75 2.20 10.66
C LEU A 458 16.90 3.28 9.98
N LEU A 459 16.36 2.98 8.79
CA LEU A 459 15.51 3.91 8.04
C LEU A 459 14.14 3.28 7.72
N PRO A 460 13.03 4.04 7.80
CA PRO A 460 11.73 3.57 7.32
C PRO A 460 11.68 3.59 5.79
N ALA A 461 10.95 2.65 5.19
CA ALA A 461 10.71 2.55 3.75
C ALA A 461 9.27 2.12 3.46
N GLY A 462 8.31 2.86 3.99
CA GLY A 462 6.89 2.61 3.78
C GLY A 462 6.02 3.42 4.75
N LYS A 463 4.97 2.76 5.26
CA LYS A 463 3.99 3.34 6.21
C LYS A 463 4.57 3.70 7.57
N ASN A 464 5.78 3.22 7.87
CA ASN A 464 6.48 3.45 9.14
C ASN A 464 7.27 4.77 9.19
N ILE A 465 7.19 5.62 8.17
CA ILE A 465 7.72 6.99 8.15
C ILE A 465 7.12 7.85 9.29
N GLY A 466 7.80 8.95 9.65
CA GLY A 466 7.33 9.95 10.62
C GLY A 466 6.10 10.73 10.17
N THR A 467 4.91 10.15 10.37
CA THR A 467 3.60 10.79 10.16
C THR A 467 2.71 10.59 11.38
N THR A 468 1.63 11.35 11.48
CA THR A 468 0.53 11.11 12.43
C THR A 468 -0.44 10.05 11.90
N HIS A 469 -1.37 9.59 12.75
CA HIS A 469 -2.50 8.75 12.32
C HIS A 469 -3.26 9.39 11.16
N ILE A 470 -3.52 10.70 11.28
CA ILE A 470 -4.24 11.51 10.29
C ILE A 470 -3.45 11.54 8.99
N THR A 471 -2.21 12.03 9.02
CA THR A 471 -1.45 12.26 7.77
C THR A 471 -0.99 10.96 7.10
N ASN A 472 -0.84 9.86 7.83
CA ASN A 472 -0.61 8.54 7.23
C ASN A 472 -1.66 8.18 6.19
N GLY A 473 -2.91 8.66 6.33
CA GLY A 473 -4.00 8.46 5.36
C GLY A 473 -3.67 8.91 3.93
N CYS A 474 -2.71 9.81 3.74
CA CYS A 474 -2.23 10.22 2.42
C CYS A 474 -0.76 9.82 2.11
N TYR A 475 -0.03 9.26 3.08
CA TYR A 475 1.36 8.79 2.90
C TYR A 475 1.45 7.28 2.63
N ARG A 476 0.45 6.49 3.03
CA ARG A 476 0.36 5.03 2.83
C ARG A 476 0.09 4.58 1.38
N LEU A 477 0.03 5.51 0.43
CA LEU A 477 -0.41 5.21 -0.93
C LEU A 477 0.75 4.72 -1.79
N HIS A 478 0.42 3.91 -2.78
CA HIS A 478 1.37 3.19 -3.64
C HIS A 478 2.53 4.07 -4.17
N PRO A 479 2.27 5.21 -4.86
CA PRO A 479 3.35 6.04 -5.36
C PRO A 479 4.18 6.71 -4.25
N VAL A 480 3.55 7.00 -3.11
CA VAL A 480 4.21 7.68 -1.98
C VAL A 480 5.11 6.71 -1.25
N GLU A 481 4.65 5.49 -0.96
CA GLU A 481 5.49 4.43 -0.38
C GLU A 481 6.67 4.05 -1.26
N TRP A 482 6.47 3.97 -2.57
CA TRP A 482 7.57 3.78 -3.52
C TRP A 482 8.60 4.90 -3.38
N ASN A 483 8.15 6.16 -3.34
CA ASN A 483 9.03 7.32 -3.20
C ASN A 483 9.81 7.31 -1.87
N ILE A 484 9.14 7.02 -0.74
CA ILE A 484 9.78 6.88 0.58
C ILE A 484 10.89 5.82 0.53
N GLY A 485 10.58 4.65 -0.04
CA GLY A 485 11.56 3.58 -0.19
C GLY A 485 12.74 3.96 -1.08
N GLU A 486 12.49 4.54 -2.25
CA GLU A 486 13.54 5.02 -3.16
C GLU A 486 14.43 6.06 -2.50
N ALA A 487 13.85 7.01 -1.75
CA ALA A 487 14.59 8.00 -0.97
C ALA A 487 15.45 7.33 0.12
N ALA A 488 14.90 6.38 0.89
CA ALA A 488 15.63 5.65 1.94
C ALA A 488 16.80 4.83 1.38
N GLY A 489 16.59 4.09 0.29
CA GLY A 489 17.64 3.33 -0.38
C GLY A 489 18.75 4.23 -0.96
N THR A 490 18.36 5.36 -1.56
CA THR A 490 19.31 6.35 -2.07
C THR A 490 20.10 7.02 -0.95
N LEU A 491 19.45 7.34 0.17
CA LEU A 491 20.07 7.95 1.35
C LEU A 491 21.12 7.02 1.96
N ALA A 492 20.76 5.76 2.23
CA ALA A 492 21.70 4.78 2.75
C ALA A 492 22.92 4.60 1.81
N ALA A 493 22.68 4.49 0.50
CA ALA A 493 23.77 4.38 -0.48
C ALA A 493 24.65 5.65 -0.57
N HIS A 494 24.05 6.84 -0.43
CA HIS A 494 24.74 8.12 -0.37
C HIS A 494 25.62 8.21 0.88
N CYS A 495 25.06 7.89 2.06
CA CYS A 495 25.78 7.87 3.32
C CYS A 495 26.98 6.93 3.29
N LEU A 496 26.83 5.74 2.73
CA LEU A 496 27.94 4.80 2.52
C LEU A 496 29.01 5.33 1.55
N GLN A 497 28.64 6.19 0.60
CA GLN A 497 29.59 6.71 -0.38
C GLN A 497 30.39 7.87 0.18
N GLN A 498 29.73 8.77 0.90
CA GLN A 498 30.32 9.97 1.46
C GLN A 498 30.86 9.76 2.87
N SER A 499 30.68 8.57 3.45
CA SER A 499 31.04 8.26 4.84
C SER A 499 30.41 9.25 5.83
N THR A 500 29.10 9.47 5.67
CA THR A 500 28.27 10.37 6.48
C THR A 500 27.07 9.61 7.06
N THR A 501 26.23 10.30 7.83
CA THR A 501 24.99 9.76 8.43
C THR A 501 23.75 10.48 7.88
N PRO A 502 22.56 9.86 7.92
CA PRO A 502 21.31 10.49 7.52
C PRO A 502 21.10 11.87 8.15
N ARG A 503 21.34 11.97 9.46
CA ARG A 503 21.22 13.21 10.22
C ARG A 503 22.22 14.28 9.77
N ALA A 504 23.46 13.89 9.50
CA ALA A 504 24.46 14.82 8.97
C ALA A 504 24.13 15.30 7.55
N VAL A 505 23.55 14.43 6.70
CA VAL A 505 23.05 14.82 5.38
C VAL A 505 21.97 15.88 5.49
N ARG A 506 21.01 15.72 6.41
CA ARG A 506 19.94 16.70 6.63
C ARG A 506 20.45 18.04 7.17
N ASN A 507 21.35 17.99 8.15
CA ASN A 507 21.76 19.18 8.91
C ASN A 507 22.88 20.01 8.25
N ASP A 508 23.56 19.47 7.23
CA ASP A 508 24.56 20.21 6.45
C ASP A 508 23.99 20.59 5.07
N PRO A 509 23.82 21.90 4.77
CA PRO A 509 23.22 22.34 3.50
C PRO A 509 23.95 21.86 2.23
N ARG A 510 25.26 21.63 2.29
CA ARG A 510 26.01 21.13 1.12
C ARG A 510 25.78 19.64 0.92
N GLN A 511 25.73 18.87 1.99
CA GLN A 511 25.40 17.45 1.93
C GLN A 511 23.95 17.24 1.48
N LEU A 512 23.01 18.03 2.02
CA LEU A 512 21.62 18.01 1.61
C LEU A 512 21.45 18.31 0.12
N ALA A 513 22.06 19.40 -0.37
CA ALA A 513 22.03 19.75 -1.79
C ALA A 513 22.62 18.63 -2.66
N SER A 514 23.77 18.07 -2.27
CA SER A 514 24.38 16.95 -3.00
C SER A 514 23.50 15.70 -3.03
N PHE A 515 22.75 15.43 -1.94
CA PHE A 515 21.80 14.33 -1.89
C PHE A 515 20.57 14.59 -2.77
N GLN A 516 20.02 15.80 -2.75
CA GLN A 516 18.91 16.22 -3.61
C GLN A 516 19.28 16.20 -5.10
N ASP A 517 20.50 16.59 -5.46
CA ASP A 517 21.04 16.47 -6.82
C ASP A 517 21.07 15.01 -7.28
N ARG A 518 21.40 14.09 -6.38
CA ARG A 518 21.38 12.65 -6.68
C ARG A 518 19.96 12.13 -6.89
N LEU A 519 19.02 12.51 -6.03
CA LEU A 519 17.60 12.13 -6.15
C LEU A 519 17.03 12.60 -7.50
N THR A 520 17.24 13.87 -7.84
CA THR A 520 16.76 14.43 -9.12
C THR A 520 17.45 13.79 -10.33
N ALA A 521 18.75 13.49 -10.26
CA ALA A 521 19.44 12.75 -11.32
C ALA A 521 18.89 11.33 -11.55
N GLN A 522 18.27 10.73 -10.52
CA GLN A 522 17.58 9.44 -10.62
C GLN A 522 16.10 9.57 -11.00
N GLY A 523 15.61 10.79 -11.20
CA GLY A 523 14.23 11.06 -11.61
C GLY A 523 13.23 11.10 -10.46
N VAL A 524 13.69 11.35 -9.23
CA VAL A 524 12.81 11.69 -8.11
C VAL A 524 12.42 13.16 -8.22
N GLU A 525 11.11 13.44 -8.19
CA GLU A 525 10.57 14.79 -8.16
C GLU A 525 10.63 15.35 -6.72
N LEU A 526 11.27 16.50 -6.54
CA LEU A 526 11.41 17.18 -5.23
C LEU A 526 10.38 18.30 -5.00
N ARG A 527 9.65 18.66 -6.04
CA ARG A 527 8.59 19.66 -5.97
C ARG A 527 7.47 19.27 -6.91
N TRP A 528 6.25 19.49 -6.46
CA TRP A 528 5.11 19.40 -7.35
C TRP A 528 5.18 20.51 -8.41
N PRO A 529 4.87 20.24 -9.69
CA PRO A 529 4.87 21.28 -10.71
C PRO A 529 3.80 22.35 -10.45
N ASP A 530 4.16 23.62 -10.61
CA ASP A 530 3.22 24.73 -10.61
C ASP A 530 2.44 24.74 -11.93
N ILE A 531 1.15 24.41 -11.89
CA ILE A 531 0.28 24.41 -13.07
C ILE A 531 -0.48 25.74 -13.11
N ALA A 532 0.06 26.73 -13.83
CA ALA A 532 -0.68 27.94 -14.18
C ALA A 532 -1.38 27.78 -15.53
N GLY A 533 -2.63 28.23 -15.64
CA GLY A 533 -3.31 28.36 -16.93
C GLY A 533 -2.65 29.44 -17.79
N TYR A 534 -2.71 29.27 -19.12
CA TYR A 534 -2.35 30.31 -20.08
C TYR A 534 -3.48 31.33 -20.26
#